data_AF-A0A8J6MBV5-F1
#
_entry.id   AF-A0A8J6MBV5-F1
#
_cell.length_a   1.000
_cell.length_b   1.000
_cell.length_c   1.000
_cell.angle_alpha   90.00
_cell.angle_beta   90.00
_cell.angle_gamma   90.00
#
_symmetry.space_group_name_H-M   'P 1'
#
loop_
_entity.id
_entity.type
_entity.pdbx_description
1 polymer ?
#
loop_
_entity_poly.entity_id
_entity_poly.type
_entity_poly.pdbx_seq_one_letter_code
_entity_poly.pdbx_strand_id
1 'polypeptide(L)'
;MTSTKAAVKFAAAIESLYMGSQPDAAIDEALALPSGAALMWRVLNGCPPNEAGRRGGRRQSVNLPGLFRLHAQGLTDGAIARSLGVSRNSVYLWRNKLGLPPNG
;
A
#
# COMPACT_ATOMS: atom_id res chain seq x y z
N MET A 1 -28.91 23.11 -7.96
CA MET A 1 -29.52 22.09 -7.07
C MET A 1 -29.61 20.78 -7.86
N THR A 2 -28.49 20.10 -8.05
CA THR A 2 -28.44 18.79 -8.68
C THR A 2 -27.87 17.81 -7.67
N SER A 3 -28.43 16.60 -7.64
CA SER A 3 -27.83 15.41 -7.01
C SER A 3 -28.20 15.08 -5.55
N THR A 4 -29.49 14.83 -5.28
CA THR A 4 -29.89 13.92 -4.17
C THR A 4 -30.01 12.47 -4.69
N LYS A 5 -30.46 12.29 -5.94
CA LYS A 5 -30.75 10.97 -6.52
C LYS A 5 -29.53 10.23 -7.05
N ALA A 6 -28.47 10.93 -7.45
CA ALA A 6 -27.22 10.28 -7.89
C ALA A 6 -26.34 9.89 -6.70
N ALA A 7 -26.21 10.76 -5.68
CA ALA A 7 -25.46 10.45 -4.45
C ALA A 7 -25.95 9.18 -3.72
N VAL A 8 -27.27 8.96 -3.65
CA VAL A 8 -27.87 7.76 -3.03
C VAL A 8 -27.65 6.48 -3.84
N LYS A 9 -27.57 6.57 -5.18
CA LYS A 9 -27.35 5.39 -6.04
C LYS A 9 -25.93 4.82 -5.90
N PHE A 10 -24.95 5.63 -5.53
CA PHE A 10 -23.57 5.17 -5.36
C PHE A 10 -23.36 4.42 -4.04
N ALA A 11 -24.01 4.81 -2.95
CA ALA A 11 -23.81 4.21 -1.64
C ALA A 11 -24.13 2.71 -1.62
N ALA A 12 -25.29 2.30 -2.16
CA ALA A 12 -25.70 0.90 -2.20
C ALA A 12 -24.80 0.05 -3.13
N ALA A 13 -24.28 0.63 -4.21
CA ALA A 13 -23.38 -0.06 -5.14
C ALA A 13 -21.99 -0.26 -4.53
N ILE A 14 -21.46 0.76 -3.83
CA ILE A 14 -20.21 0.66 -3.07
C ILE A 14 -20.37 -0.38 -1.96
N GLU A 15 -21.47 -0.36 -1.21
CA GLU A 15 -21.74 -1.32 -0.14
C GLU A 15 -21.76 -2.76 -0.64
N SER A 16 -22.44 -3.05 -1.74
CA SER A 16 -22.51 -4.42 -2.29
C SER A 16 -21.14 -4.95 -2.70
N LEU A 17 -20.33 -4.15 -3.40
CA LEU A 17 -18.98 -4.55 -3.82
C LEU A 17 -18.02 -4.63 -2.63
N TYR A 18 -18.19 -3.75 -1.64
CA TYR A 18 -17.46 -3.78 -0.38
C TYR A 18 -17.78 -5.05 0.43
N MET A 19 -19.05 -5.45 0.55
CA MET A 19 -19.42 -6.72 1.19
C MET A 19 -18.91 -7.94 0.42
N GLY A 20 -18.72 -7.79 -0.90
CA GLY A 20 -17.99 -8.75 -1.75
C GLY A 20 -16.47 -8.78 -1.52
N SER A 21 -15.96 -8.13 -0.47
CA SER A 21 -14.53 -8.02 -0.12
C SER A 21 -13.68 -7.35 -1.20
N GLN A 22 -14.27 -6.59 -2.12
CA GLN A 22 -13.46 -5.85 -3.11
C GLN A 22 -12.72 -4.69 -2.43
N PRO A 23 -11.45 -4.44 -2.80
CA PRO A 23 -10.71 -3.28 -2.31
C PRO A 23 -11.28 -1.97 -2.87
N ASP A 24 -11.13 -0.87 -2.12
CA ASP A 24 -11.62 0.47 -2.47
C ASP A 24 -11.31 0.85 -3.94
N ALA A 25 -10.11 0.55 -4.44
CA ALA A 25 -9.71 0.85 -5.82
C ALA A 25 -10.45 0.02 -6.88
N ALA A 26 -10.77 -1.24 -6.61
CA ALA A 26 -11.53 -2.08 -7.54
C ALA A 26 -13.00 -1.66 -7.56
N ILE A 27 -13.53 -1.20 -6.42
CA ILE A 27 -14.87 -0.62 -6.34
C ILE A 27 -14.93 0.66 -7.17
N ASP A 28 -13.92 1.54 -7.02
CA ASP A 28 -13.84 2.78 -7.81
C ASP A 28 -13.78 2.47 -9.32
N GLU A 29 -12.96 1.51 -9.73
CA GLU A 29 -12.84 1.08 -11.13
C GLU A 29 -14.15 0.46 -11.66
N ALA A 30 -14.76 -0.47 -10.91
CA ALA A 30 -15.98 -1.18 -11.29
C ALA A 30 -17.19 -0.24 -11.45
N LEU A 31 -17.21 0.86 -10.69
CA LEU A 31 -18.28 1.85 -10.72
C LEU A 31 -17.91 3.11 -11.54
N ALA A 32 -16.74 3.12 -12.19
CA ALA A 32 -16.19 4.27 -12.90
C ALA A 32 -16.20 5.56 -12.05
N LEU A 33 -15.87 5.43 -10.77
CA LEU A 33 -15.83 6.53 -9.81
C LEU A 33 -14.47 7.24 -9.85
N PRO A 34 -14.43 8.52 -9.41
CA PRO A 34 -13.17 9.18 -9.10
C PRO A 34 -12.39 8.40 -8.05
N SER A 35 -11.06 8.33 -8.24
CA SER A 35 -10.14 7.69 -7.30
C SER A 35 -10.36 8.19 -5.86
N GLY A 36 -10.66 7.29 -4.94
CA GLY A 36 -10.87 7.57 -3.53
C GLY A 36 -12.33 7.74 -3.09
N ALA A 37 -13.30 7.55 -3.99
CA ALA A 37 -14.72 7.64 -3.66
C ALA A 37 -15.16 6.52 -2.69
N ALA A 38 -14.78 5.27 -2.96
CA ALA A 38 -15.05 4.13 -2.09
C ALA A 38 -14.33 4.26 -0.74
N LEU A 39 -13.10 4.78 -0.73
CA LEU A 39 -12.37 5.11 0.50
C LEU A 39 -13.17 6.09 1.37
N MET A 40 -13.67 7.17 0.75
CA MET A 40 -14.41 8.21 1.48
C MET A 40 -15.73 7.66 2.01
N TRP A 41 -16.49 6.92 1.18
CA TRP A 41 -17.72 6.26 1.61
C TRP A 41 -17.46 5.36 2.83
N ARG A 42 -16.43 4.53 2.76
CA ARG A 42 -16.07 3.60 3.82
C ARG A 42 -15.73 4.31 5.14
N VAL A 43 -14.96 5.39 5.08
CA VAL A 43 -14.59 6.20 6.27
C VAL A 43 -15.83 6.83 6.88
N LEU A 44 -16.72 7.41 6.06
CA LEU A 44 -17.97 8.02 6.53
C LEU A 44 -18.93 7.01 7.15
N ASN A 45 -18.88 5.74 6.71
CA ASN A 45 -19.70 4.66 7.24
C ASN A 45 -18.97 3.79 8.29
N GLY A 46 -17.77 4.19 8.71
CA GLY A 46 -17.01 3.51 9.77
C GLY A 46 -16.53 2.09 9.43
N CYS A 47 -16.48 1.69 8.16
CA CYS A 47 -16.07 0.33 7.79
C CYS A 47 -14.54 0.20 7.65
N PRO A 48 -13.92 -0.93 8.05
CA PRO A 48 -12.49 -1.16 7.91
C PRO A 48 -12.07 -1.39 6.45
N PRO A 49 -10.84 -1.07 6.01
CA PRO A 49 -10.43 -1.32 4.63
C PRO A 49 -10.50 -2.80 4.27
N ASN A 50 -11.09 -3.11 3.11
CA ASN A 50 -11.01 -4.45 2.53
C ASN A 50 -9.57 -4.69 2.06
N GLU A 51 -8.84 -5.54 2.77
CA GLU A 51 -7.40 -5.74 2.54
C GLU A 51 -7.08 -6.49 1.23
N ALA A 52 -8.08 -7.13 0.61
CA ALA A 52 -7.98 -8.02 -0.55
C ALA A 52 -7.41 -7.39 -1.83
N GLY A 53 -7.07 -6.11 -1.82
CA GLY A 53 -6.32 -5.51 -2.91
C GLY A 53 -5.80 -4.13 -2.61
N ARG A 54 -5.20 -3.95 -1.42
CA ARG A 54 -4.11 -2.99 -1.38
C ARG A 54 -3.15 -3.40 -2.50
N ARG A 55 -3.04 -2.59 -3.56
CA ARG A 55 -1.76 -2.40 -4.27
C ARG A 55 -0.79 -1.71 -3.30
N GLY A 56 -0.57 -2.31 -2.14
CA GLY A 56 0.70 -2.18 -1.46
C GLY A 56 1.62 -2.94 -2.36
N GLY A 57 2.28 -2.24 -3.30
CA GLY A 57 3.40 -2.81 -4.05
C GLY A 57 4.19 -3.61 -3.04
N ARG A 58 4.30 -4.93 -3.27
CA ARG A 58 4.68 -5.95 -2.27
C ARG A 58 5.47 -5.26 -1.17
N ARG A 59 4.88 -5.04 0.01
CA ARG A 59 5.69 -4.63 1.16
C ARG A 59 6.62 -5.81 1.35
N GLN A 60 7.77 -5.80 0.66
CA GLN A 60 8.80 -6.79 0.84
C GLN A 60 9.12 -6.67 2.31
N SER A 61 8.73 -7.70 3.06
CA SER A 61 9.06 -7.81 4.47
C SER A 61 10.57 -7.66 4.54
N VAL A 62 11.03 -6.61 5.23
CA VAL A 62 12.46 -6.34 5.35
C VAL A 62 13.12 -7.58 5.92
N ASN A 63 14.10 -8.14 5.21
CA ASN A 63 14.95 -9.18 5.79
C ASN A 63 15.92 -8.49 6.76
N LEU A 64 15.44 -8.18 7.97
CA LEU A 64 16.19 -7.46 9.00
C LEU A 64 17.50 -8.18 9.36
N PRO A 65 17.51 -9.51 9.61
CA PRO A 65 18.75 -10.21 9.92
C PRO A 65 19.78 -10.12 8.78
N GLY A 66 19.32 -10.30 7.52
CA GLY A 66 20.17 -10.17 6.35
C GLY A 66 20.72 -8.77 6.17
N LEU A 67 19.89 -7.74 6.34
CA LEU A 67 20.27 -6.33 6.25
C LEU A 67 21.33 -5.98 7.29
N PHE A 68 21.11 -6.28 8.58
CA PHE A 68 22.07 -5.98 9.64
C PHE A 68 23.39 -6.72 9.43
N ARG A 69 23.35 -8.01 9.08
CA ARG A 69 24.57 -8.81 8.86
C ARG A 69 25.43 -8.23 7.74
N LEU A 70 24.82 -7.91 6.59
CA LEU A 70 25.55 -7.38 5.44
C LEU A 70 26.01 -5.94 5.68
N HIS A 71 25.20 -5.12 6.35
CA HIS A 71 25.58 -3.76 6.74
C HIS A 71 26.76 -3.76 7.74
N ALA A 72 26.76 -4.65 8.73
CA ALA A 72 27.87 -4.80 9.68
C ALA A 72 29.18 -5.28 9.02
N GLN A 73 29.10 -5.95 7.87
CA GLN A 73 30.26 -6.31 7.05
C GLN A 73 30.81 -5.13 6.22
N GLY A 74 30.21 -3.94 6.32
CA GLY A 74 30.63 -2.75 5.58
C GLY A 74 30.13 -2.72 4.14
N LEU A 75 29.16 -3.57 3.76
CA LEU A 75 28.62 -3.55 2.39
C LEU A 75 27.77 -2.31 2.14
N THR A 76 27.86 -1.81 0.91
CA THR A 76 27.09 -0.66 0.42
C THR A 76 25.63 -1.03 0.11
N ASP A 77 24.74 -0.04 0.06
CA ASP A 77 23.31 -0.27 -0.23
C ASP A 77 23.10 -1.06 -1.54
N GLY A 78 23.98 -0.86 -2.53
CA GLY A 78 23.94 -1.58 -3.81
C GLY A 78 24.38 -3.05 -3.69
N ALA A 79 25.42 -3.33 -2.90
CA ALA A 79 25.89 -4.69 -2.67
C ALA A 79 24.88 -5.50 -1.82
N ILE A 80 24.32 -4.87 -0.79
CA ILE A 80 23.23 -5.44 0.02
C ILE A 80 22.02 -5.75 -0.86
N ALA A 81 21.61 -4.81 -1.71
CA ALA A 81 20.47 -4.99 -2.60
C ALA A 81 20.65 -6.18 -3.56
N ARG A 82 21.84 -6.32 -4.15
CA ARG A 82 22.17 -7.46 -5.01
C ARG A 82 22.16 -8.78 -4.24
N SER A 83 22.66 -8.79 -3.01
CA SER A 83 22.69 -9.97 -2.13
C SER A 83 21.27 -10.41 -1.69
N LEU A 84 20.38 -9.45 -1.43
CA LEU A 84 19.01 -9.71 -0.98
C LEU A 84 18.00 -9.83 -2.13
N GLY A 85 18.38 -9.59 -3.38
CA GLY A 85 17.48 -9.63 -4.53
C GLY A 85 16.44 -8.51 -4.55
N VAL A 86 16.79 -7.32 -4.05
CA VAL A 86 15.88 -6.17 -3.92
C VAL A 86 16.46 -4.94 -4.61
N SER A 87 15.67 -3.86 -4.70
CA SER A 87 16.16 -2.59 -5.23
C SER A 87 17.10 -1.90 -4.24
N ARG A 88 18.08 -1.14 -4.75
CA ARG A 88 18.92 -0.25 -3.91
C ARG A 88 18.08 0.73 -3.10
N ASN A 89 17.01 1.26 -3.69
CA ASN A 89 16.11 2.20 -3.00
C ASN A 89 15.41 1.55 -1.80
N SER A 90 15.04 0.26 -1.90
CA SER A 90 14.49 -0.50 -0.77
C SER A 90 15.47 -0.53 0.40
N VAL A 91 16.74 -0.85 0.13
CA VAL A 91 17.79 -0.90 1.15
C VAL A 91 18.03 0.47 1.78
N TYR A 92 18.13 1.54 0.97
CA TYR A 92 18.25 2.91 1.47
C TYR A 92 17.12 3.28 2.43
N LEU A 93 15.86 3.02 2.06
CA LEU A 93 14.70 3.31 2.90
C LEU A 93 14.72 2.49 4.20
N TRP A 94 15.08 1.21 4.14
CA TRP A 94 15.18 0.36 5.33
C TRP A 94 16.31 0.82 6.26
N ARG A 95 17.48 1.11 5.70
CA ARG A 95 18.64 1.62 6.41
C ARG A 95 18.30 2.90 7.17
N ASN A 96 17.68 3.88 6.50
CA ASN A 96 17.28 5.14 7.14
C ASN A 96 16.19 4.95 8.19
N LYS A 97 15.19 4.09 7.92
CA LYS A 97 14.14 3.79 8.91
C LYS A 97 14.70 3.12 10.18
N LEU A 98 15.80 2.40 10.05
CA LEU A 98 16.51 1.72 11.14
C LEU A 98 17.65 2.55 11.75
N GLY A 99 17.88 3.78 11.26
CA GLY A 99 18.94 4.65 11.78
C GLY A 99 20.37 4.19 11.47
N LEU A 100 20.56 3.35 10.44
CA LEU A 100 21.88 2.83 10.07
C LEU A 100 22.64 3.85 9.19
N PRO A 101 23.94 4.12 9.43
CA PRO A 101 24.73 5.02 8.59
C PRO A 101 25.04 4.41 7.22
N PRO A 102 25.28 5.21 6.17
CA PRO A 102 25.69 4.68 4.87
C PRO A 102 27.10 4.08 4.94
N ASN A 103 27.29 2.91 4.34
CA ASN A 103 28.60 2.37 4.02
C ASN A 103 28.86 2.65 2.54
N GLY A 104 29.81 3.53 2.21
CA GLY A 104 30.39 3.70 0.85
C GLY A 104 29.43 3.96 -0.31
#